data_AF-A0A7S4JN53-F1
#
_entry.id   AF-A0A7S4JN53-F1
#
_cell.length_a   1.000
_cell.length_b   1.000
_cell.length_c   1.000
_cell.angle_alpha   90.00
_cell.angle_beta   90.00
_cell.angle_gamma   90.00
#
_symmetry.space_group_name_H-M   'P 1'
#
loop_
_entity.id
_entity.type
_entity.pdbx_description
1 polymer ?
#
loop_
_entity_poly.entity_id
_entity_poly.type
_entity_poly.pdbx_seq_one_letter_code
_entity_poly.pdbx_strand_id
1 'polypeptide(L)'
;REKKERKKRKKKEQDGSGSESEGDDDDDDSEEEGDTHRGMLEDVAAMADINKYKEKLAGHYEAPEGARRIIAFVGGLDLCDGRWDTPRHSLFRTLKHEHFLDFHNPWAVSQACGPREPWHDIHCMLEGAVCRDVLENFVQRWHRQAPDNLKDTLLDFSAENGYIPIEHETGSYENQKESWNVQLFRSIDKFSATIDGIDASIQESYINSIRCAQRFIYVENQYFLGSCKHWEKHRNAGCENLIPFELANKICSKIREKKQFNVYILIPMYPEGIPEDGATQEILFWQYRTQGFMNKMVWKAIEDVYGDDEDKPVVTDYLNFYCLGQRETPEGSEAHISDPAAMPKPTENDLILGKTRRFSIYVHSKMMIVDDAYVIVGSANINERSLSGYRDSEIAMGAYQPAYPVTKKGGARGEVHKFRMSLWHEHLGLTDKVIVNPNSAECARFVNKIAERNWEHYNQEETRDMISHLMHYPIRVDPSNGKTISTCEFIPDTKGTFKGAPSLMLVDKLTT
;
A
#
# COMPACT_ATOMS: atom_id res chain seq x y z
N ARG A 1 15.49 12.07 -21.81
CA ARG A 1 16.29 13.32 -21.69
C ARG A 1 17.04 13.36 -20.34
N GLU A 2 16.44 12.84 -19.28
CA GLU A 2 17.02 12.72 -17.92
C GLU A 2 18.29 11.86 -17.81
N LYS A 3 18.44 10.78 -18.61
CA LYS A 3 19.70 9.99 -18.67
C LYS A 3 20.93 10.83 -19.06
N LYS A 4 20.77 11.94 -19.80
CA LYS A 4 21.88 12.83 -20.18
C LYS A 4 22.25 13.82 -19.07
N GLU A 5 21.30 14.22 -18.22
CA GLU A 5 21.57 15.15 -17.11
C GLU A 5 22.26 14.45 -15.94
N ARG A 6 21.91 13.20 -15.66
CA ARG A 6 22.54 12.39 -14.60
C ARG A 6 24.03 12.11 -14.88
N LYS A 7 24.43 12.00 -16.16
CA LYS A 7 25.84 11.87 -16.58
C LYS A 7 26.63 13.18 -16.48
N LYS A 8 25.97 14.34 -16.62
CA LYS A 8 26.65 15.64 -16.46
C LYS A 8 26.93 15.97 -15.00
N ARG A 9 26.05 15.57 -14.06
CA ARG A 9 26.27 15.76 -12.61
C ARG A 9 27.45 14.94 -12.08
N LYS A 10 27.58 13.67 -12.46
CA LYS A 10 28.71 12.81 -12.06
C LYS A 10 30.08 13.30 -12.54
N LYS A 11 30.14 14.08 -13.63
CA LYS A 11 31.41 14.61 -14.16
C LYS A 11 31.86 15.89 -13.44
N LYS A 12 30.93 16.62 -12.80
CA LYS A 12 31.25 17.84 -12.04
C LYS A 12 31.78 17.55 -10.62
N GLU A 13 31.50 16.37 -10.07
CA GLU A 13 31.98 15.96 -8.74
C GLU A 13 33.39 15.36 -8.75
N GLN A 14 33.96 15.04 -9.91
CA GLN A 14 35.30 14.43 -10.01
C GLN A 14 36.45 15.40 -10.26
N ASP A 15 36.19 16.66 -10.67
CA ASP A 15 37.24 17.61 -11.11
C ASP A 15 37.44 18.82 -10.18
N GLY A 16 37.15 18.69 -8.87
CA GLY A 16 37.28 19.78 -7.90
C GLY A 16 38.53 19.69 -7.02
N SER A 17 39.72 19.97 -7.56
CA SER A 17 40.92 20.23 -6.73
C SER A 17 41.72 21.44 -7.23
N GLY A 18 41.73 22.51 -6.43
CA GLY A 18 42.80 23.51 -6.32
C GLY A 18 42.79 24.72 -7.28
N SER A 19 42.47 25.90 -6.76
CA SER A 19 43.43 26.99 -6.48
C SER A 19 42.71 28.29 -6.08
N GLU A 20 43.25 28.98 -5.08
CA GLU A 20 42.85 30.32 -4.60
C GLU A 20 43.24 31.43 -5.60
N SER A 21 42.38 32.44 -5.77
CA SER A 21 42.78 33.84 -5.97
C SER A 21 41.60 34.79 -5.76
N GLU A 22 41.85 35.85 -4.99
CA GLU A 22 40.97 36.97 -4.62
C GLU A 22 40.54 37.85 -5.80
N GLY A 23 39.40 38.56 -5.67
CA GLY A 23 39.01 39.68 -6.53
C GLY A 23 37.51 40.04 -6.50
N ASP A 24 37.17 40.93 -5.56
CA ASP A 24 36.15 42.01 -5.49
C ASP A 24 34.83 42.00 -6.32
N ASP A 25 33.75 42.20 -5.55
CA ASP A 25 32.56 43.07 -5.69
C ASP A 25 31.80 43.19 -7.03
N ASP A 26 30.51 42.82 -7.02
CA ASP A 26 29.40 43.78 -7.10
C ASP A 26 28.02 43.07 -7.02
N ASP A 27 27.13 43.72 -6.28
CA ASP A 27 25.76 43.35 -5.88
C ASP A 27 24.80 42.98 -7.03
N ASP A 28 23.99 41.93 -6.84
CA ASP A 28 22.57 41.92 -7.23
C ASP A 28 21.81 40.83 -6.45
N ASP A 29 21.41 41.18 -5.21
CA ASP A 29 20.48 40.41 -4.40
C ASP A 29 19.07 40.48 -5.02
N SER A 30 18.65 39.40 -5.69
CA SER A 30 17.23 39.09 -5.86
C SER A 30 16.95 37.69 -5.34
N GLU A 31 16.19 37.66 -4.24
CA GLU A 31 15.74 36.49 -3.51
C GLU A 31 14.94 35.52 -4.42
N GLU A 32 15.59 34.47 -4.93
CA GLU A 32 14.90 33.23 -5.30
C GLU A 32 14.69 32.41 -4.03
N GLU A 33 13.62 32.70 -3.27
CA GLU A 33 13.11 31.76 -2.28
C GLU A 33 12.68 30.48 -3.01
N GLY A 34 13.39 29.39 -2.69
CA GLY A 34 13.29 28.10 -3.34
C GLY A 34 11.88 27.49 -3.33
N ASP A 35 11.37 27.26 -4.54
CA ASP A 35 10.20 26.44 -4.84
C ASP A 35 10.43 24.99 -4.40
N THR A 36 10.17 24.71 -3.12
CA THR A 36 10.26 23.38 -2.48
C THR A 36 8.89 22.68 -2.38
N HIS A 37 7.88 23.14 -3.12
CA HIS A 37 6.50 22.64 -3.08
C HIS A 37 6.11 21.79 -4.30
N ARG A 38 7.06 21.21 -5.04
CA ARG A 38 6.74 20.16 -6.01
C ARG A 38 6.58 18.82 -5.29
N GLY A 39 5.34 18.48 -4.91
CA GLY A 39 4.97 17.12 -4.53
C GLY A 39 5.35 16.12 -5.62
N MET A 40 5.70 14.90 -5.23
CA MET A 40 5.93 13.83 -6.21
C MET A 40 4.57 13.38 -6.76
N LEU A 41 4.56 13.08 -8.06
CA LEU A 41 3.39 12.53 -8.74
C LEU A 41 3.40 11.02 -8.55
N GLU A 42 2.55 10.50 -7.67
CA GLU A 42 2.35 9.05 -7.44
C GLU A 42 1.02 8.53 -8.04
N ASP A 43 0.35 9.33 -8.89
CA ASP A 43 -0.90 8.95 -9.55
C ASP A 43 -0.66 7.88 -10.62
N VAL A 44 -1.02 6.63 -10.31
CA VAL A 44 -1.17 5.58 -11.32
C VAL A 44 -2.60 5.55 -11.82
N ALA A 45 -2.89 6.37 -12.84
CA ALA A 45 -4.11 6.29 -13.60
C ALA A 45 -3.80 6.04 -15.08
N ALA A 46 -4.26 4.91 -15.61
CA ALA A 46 -4.15 4.60 -17.03
C ALA A 46 -5.54 4.62 -17.68
N MET A 47 -5.64 5.23 -18.86
CA MET A 47 -6.85 5.18 -19.69
C MET A 47 -6.61 4.30 -20.91
N ALA A 48 -7.56 3.41 -21.18
CA ALA A 48 -7.55 2.56 -22.36
C ALA A 48 -8.80 2.78 -23.20
N ASP A 49 -8.62 2.91 -24.52
CA ASP A 49 -9.68 2.91 -25.53
C ASP A 49 -9.91 1.45 -25.98
N ILE A 50 -11.09 0.89 -25.69
CA ILE A 50 -11.47 -0.43 -26.19
C ILE A 50 -12.39 -0.29 -27.41
N ASN A 51 -11.96 -0.91 -28.50
CA ASN A 51 -12.73 -1.04 -29.73
C ASN A 51 -13.90 -2.04 -29.59
N LYS A 52 -15.08 -1.53 -29.99
CA LYS A 52 -16.34 -2.21 -30.37
C LYS A 52 -17.19 -2.75 -29.21
N TYR A 53 -18.02 -1.87 -28.64
CA TYR A 53 -19.18 -2.26 -27.83
C TYR A 53 -20.18 -3.03 -28.71
N LYS A 54 -20.60 -4.23 -28.28
CA LYS A 54 -21.57 -5.09 -29.00
C LYS A 54 -22.85 -5.37 -28.19
N GLU A 55 -22.98 -4.82 -27.00
CA GLU A 55 -24.09 -5.12 -26.09
C GLU A 55 -25.13 -4.00 -26.07
N LYS A 56 -26.30 -4.27 -25.50
CA LYS A 56 -27.40 -3.31 -25.39
C LYS A 56 -27.23 -2.54 -24.08
N LEU A 57 -27.06 -1.22 -24.13
CA LEU A 57 -26.99 -0.39 -22.93
C LEU A 57 -28.35 -0.31 -22.24
N ALA A 58 -28.33 -0.03 -20.94
CA ALA A 58 -29.54 0.10 -20.14
C ALA A 58 -30.43 1.24 -20.65
N GLY A 59 -31.69 0.92 -20.97
CA GLY A 59 -32.72 1.91 -21.28
C GLY A 59 -32.59 2.56 -22.65
N HIS A 60 -33.25 1.99 -23.67
CA HIS A 60 -33.59 2.61 -24.98
C HIS A 60 -32.47 3.25 -25.81
N TYR A 61 -31.24 3.41 -25.30
CA TYR A 61 -30.10 3.96 -26.01
C TYR A 61 -29.41 2.84 -26.78
N GLU A 62 -29.64 2.83 -28.10
CA GLU A 62 -28.89 1.99 -29.02
C GLU A 62 -27.61 2.75 -29.39
N ALA A 63 -26.48 2.32 -28.79
CA ALA A 63 -25.19 2.89 -29.12
C ALA A 63 -24.92 2.73 -30.62
N PRO A 64 -24.44 3.78 -31.32
CA PRO A 64 -24.08 3.68 -32.72
C PRO A 64 -23.08 2.56 -32.98
N GLU A 65 -23.14 1.93 -34.15
CA GLU A 65 -22.13 0.93 -34.53
C GLU A 65 -20.73 1.58 -34.50
N GLY A 66 -19.83 1.01 -33.69
CA GLY A 66 -18.48 1.55 -33.52
C GLY A 66 -18.34 2.58 -32.40
N ALA A 67 -19.38 2.81 -31.58
CA ALA A 67 -19.27 3.63 -30.38
C ALA A 67 -18.20 3.11 -29.41
N ARG A 68 -17.50 4.05 -28.77
CA ARG A 68 -16.41 3.83 -27.83
C ARG A 68 -16.83 4.21 -26.41
N ARG A 69 -16.15 3.64 -25.41
CA ARG A 69 -16.29 3.98 -24.00
C ARG A 69 -14.93 4.13 -23.35
N ILE A 70 -14.87 4.91 -22.28
CA ILE A 70 -13.66 5.10 -21.50
C ILE A 70 -13.56 4.00 -20.45
N ILE A 71 -12.37 3.41 -20.32
CA ILE A 71 -12.00 2.53 -19.22
C ILE A 71 -10.80 3.17 -18.52
N ALA A 72 -10.83 3.15 -17.19
CA ALA A 72 -9.77 3.67 -16.35
C ALA A 72 -9.21 2.57 -15.45
N PHE A 73 -7.95 2.71 -15.07
CA PHE A 73 -7.28 1.84 -14.11
C PHE A 73 -6.72 2.71 -12.99
N VAL A 74 -6.92 2.30 -11.74
CA VAL A 74 -6.42 3.00 -10.53
C VAL A 74 -5.93 1.96 -9.51
N GLY A 75 -4.82 2.23 -8.83
CA GLY A 75 -4.27 1.37 -7.78
C GLY A 75 -2.81 1.63 -7.48
N GLY A 76 -2.12 0.66 -6.89
CA GLY A 76 -0.71 0.78 -6.51
C GLY A 76 0.32 0.41 -7.60
N LEU A 77 -0.10 -0.32 -8.64
CA LEU A 77 0.80 -0.87 -9.66
C LEU A 77 1.23 0.13 -10.75
N ASP A 78 2.39 0.75 -10.60
CA ASP A 78 3.08 1.46 -11.68
C ASP A 78 3.45 0.56 -12.88
N LEU A 79 3.48 1.15 -14.08
CA LEU A 79 4.03 0.50 -15.28
C LEU A 79 5.55 0.67 -15.35
N CYS A 80 6.27 0.07 -14.40
CA CYS A 80 7.73 0.12 -14.33
C CYS A 80 8.34 -1.20 -13.81
N ASP A 81 9.66 -1.26 -13.81
CA ASP A 81 10.43 -2.45 -13.43
C ASP A 81 10.09 -2.92 -11.99
N GLY A 82 10.06 -4.24 -11.80
CA GLY A 82 9.89 -4.92 -10.51
C GLY A 82 8.45 -5.20 -10.09
N ARG A 83 7.47 -4.58 -10.75
CA ARG A 83 6.03 -4.65 -10.38
C ARG A 83 5.32 -5.91 -10.85
N TRP A 84 5.83 -6.56 -11.91
CA TRP A 84 5.22 -7.78 -12.40
C TRP A 84 5.47 -8.92 -11.40
N ASP A 85 4.39 -9.59 -10.96
CA ASP A 85 4.48 -10.77 -10.11
C ASP A 85 3.18 -11.60 -10.20
N THR A 86 3.16 -12.73 -9.50
CA THR A 86 1.98 -13.58 -9.30
C THR A 86 1.84 -13.93 -7.82
N PRO A 87 0.68 -14.42 -7.35
CA PRO A 87 0.50 -14.89 -5.97
C PRO A 87 1.48 -15.98 -5.48
N ARG A 88 2.33 -16.54 -6.36
CA ARG A 88 3.41 -17.47 -5.98
C ARG A 88 4.60 -16.75 -5.33
N HIS A 89 4.80 -15.47 -5.66
CA HIS A 89 5.86 -14.61 -5.13
C HIS A 89 7.23 -15.29 -5.06
N SER A 90 7.66 -15.88 -6.18
CA SER A 90 8.90 -16.67 -6.16
C SER A 90 10.12 -15.78 -5.94
N LEU A 91 11.04 -16.27 -5.12
CA LEU A 91 12.30 -15.60 -4.83
C LEU A 91 13.37 -15.93 -5.88
N PHE A 92 13.41 -17.19 -6.32
CA PHE A 92 14.51 -17.74 -7.12
C PHE A 92 14.09 -18.58 -8.33
N ARG A 93 12.84 -19.03 -8.41
CA ARG A 93 12.34 -19.96 -9.44
C ARG A 93 11.72 -19.26 -10.65
N THR A 94 12.05 -18.00 -10.83
CA THR A 94 11.57 -17.19 -11.97
C THR A 94 12.68 -16.33 -12.58
N LEU A 95 13.89 -16.39 -12.00
CA LEU A 95 15.00 -15.49 -12.31
C LEU A 95 15.59 -15.72 -13.71
N LYS A 96 15.39 -16.90 -14.31
CA LYS A 96 15.85 -17.23 -15.67
C LYS A 96 14.74 -17.10 -16.72
N HIS A 97 13.51 -16.78 -16.33
CA HIS A 97 12.39 -16.65 -17.26
C HIS A 97 11.61 -15.37 -16.99
N GLU A 98 10.60 -15.43 -16.13
CA GLU A 98 9.60 -14.38 -15.97
C GLU A 98 10.24 -13.07 -15.53
N HIS A 99 11.26 -13.13 -14.67
CA HIS A 99 11.95 -11.96 -14.12
C HIS A 99 13.38 -11.80 -14.66
N PHE A 100 13.72 -12.45 -15.78
CA PHE A 100 15.09 -12.37 -16.32
C PHE A 100 15.47 -10.96 -16.79
N LEU A 101 14.50 -10.19 -17.30
CA LEU A 101 14.70 -8.80 -17.72
C LEU A 101 14.08 -7.80 -16.73
N ASP A 102 13.54 -8.30 -15.61
CA ASP A 102 12.78 -7.52 -14.63
C ASP A 102 13.18 -7.89 -13.18
N PHE A 103 14.49 -8.04 -12.96
CA PHE A 103 15.03 -8.33 -11.64
C PHE A 103 15.06 -7.07 -10.79
N HIS A 104 14.32 -7.09 -9.68
CA HIS A 104 14.29 -6.02 -8.70
C HIS A 104 14.66 -6.56 -7.31
N ASN A 105 15.62 -5.90 -6.65
CA ASN A 105 15.95 -6.08 -5.24
C ASN A 105 16.76 -4.87 -4.74
N PRO A 106 16.34 -4.17 -3.67
CA PRO A 106 17.03 -2.98 -3.18
C PRO A 106 18.36 -3.23 -2.45
N TRP A 107 18.68 -4.47 -2.07
CA TRP A 107 19.86 -4.82 -1.25
C TRP A 107 21.14 -5.07 -2.05
N ALA A 108 21.21 -4.60 -3.30
CA ALA A 108 22.35 -4.80 -4.20
C ALA A 108 22.72 -6.30 -4.40
N VAL A 109 21.70 -7.17 -4.38
CA VAL A 109 21.80 -8.59 -4.68
C VAL A 109 21.92 -8.79 -6.19
N SER A 110 22.72 -9.77 -6.61
CA SER A 110 22.86 -10.08 -8.03
C SER A 110 21.70 -10.94 -8.54
N GLN A 111 21.19 -10.64 -9.75
CA GLN A 111 20.13 -11.44 -10.38
C GLN A 111 20.49 -12.93 -10.50
N ALA A 112 21.77 -13.25 -10.71
CA ALA A 112 22.23 -14.63 -10.84
C ALA A 112 22.12 -15.43 -9.53
N CYS A 113 22.15 -14.76 -8.38
CA CYS A 113 22.05 -15.38 -7.06
C CYS A 113 20.64 -15.27 -6.48
N GLY A 114 19.95 -14.15 -6.73
CA GLY A 114 18.71 -13.80 -6.04
C GLY A 114 18.91 -13.64 -4.53
N PRO A 115 17.83 -13.49 -3.76
CA PRO A 115 16.44 -13.47 -4.19
C PRO A 115 16.09 -12.19 -4.94
N ARG A 116 15.08 -12.21 -5.81
CA ARG A 116 14.35 -10.95 -6.13
C ARG A 116 13.51 -10.54 -4.91
N GLU A 117 13.06 -9.30 -4.86
CA GLU A 117 12.01 -8.87 -3.94
C GLU A 117 10.64 -9.08 -4.62
N PRO A 118 9.80 -10.04 -4.19
CA PRO A 118 8.47 -10.21 -4.72
C PRO A 118 7.58 -9.01 -4.44
N TRP A 119 6.63 -8.74 -5.33
CA TRP A 119 5.78 -7.55 -5.31
C TRP A 119 4.31 -7.95 -5.13
N HIS A 120 3.75 -7.68 -3.96
CA HIS A 120 2.32 -7.85 -3.66
C HIS A 120 1.62 -6.50 -3.71
N ASP A 121 0.61 -6.39 -4.58
CA ASP A 121 -0.08 -5.12 -4.82
C ASP A 121 -1.49 -5.32 -5.37
N ILE A 122 -2.31 -4.28 -5.25
CA ILE A 122 -3.70 -4.27 -5.68
C ILE A 122 -3.93 -3.15 -6.71
N HIS A 123 -4.66 -3.49 -7.76
CA HIS A 123 -5.11 -2.54 -8.78
C HIS A 123 -6.55 -2.84 -9.19
N CYS A 124 -7.26 -1.85 -9.70
CA CYS A 124 -8.63 -2.03 -10.19
C CYS A 124 -8.80 -1.45 -11.60
N MET A 125 -9.67 -2.09 -12.37
CA MET A 125 -10.24 -1.55 -13.59
C MET A 125 -11.61 -0.98 -13.27
N LEU A 126 -11.88 0.21 -13.81
CA LEU A 126 -13.12 0.93 -13.66
C LEU A 126 -13.86 0.99 -15.00
N GLU A 127 -15.18 0.84 -14.93
CA GLU A 127 -16.09 0.99 -16.06
C GLU A 127 -17.28 1.86 -15.66
N GLY A 128 -17.85 2.55 -16.65
CA GLY A 128 -19.01 3.43 -16.48
C GLY A 128 -18.62 4.84 -16.07
N ALA A 129 -19.60 5.61 -15.58
CA ALA A 129 -19.47 7.06 -15.40
C ALA A 129 -18.26 7.50 -14.56
N VAL A 130 -17.81 6.68 -13.60
CA VAL A 130 -16.62 6.99 -12.77
C VAL A 130 -15.33 7.15 -13.60
N CYS A 131 -15.25 6.54 -14.79
CA CYS A 131 -14.13 6.73 -15.71
C CYS A 131 -13.97 8.20 -16.14
N ARG A 132 -15.08 8.96 -16.21
CA ARG A 132 -15.03 10.39 -16.53
C ARG A 132 -14.51 11.22 -15.37
N ASP A 133 -14.73 10.80 -14.12
CA ASP A 133 -14.12 11.45 -12.96
C ASP A 133 -12.59 11.27 -12.98
N VAL A 134 -12.10 10.08 -13.39
CA VAL A 134 -10.66 9.84 -13.59
C VAL A 134 -10.12 10.69 -14.74
N LEU A 135 -10.89 10.86 -15.82
CA LEU A 135 -10.49 11.70 -16.96
C LEU A 135 -10.40 13.15 -16.55
N GLU A 136 -11.40 13.64 -15.81
CA GLU A 136 -11.44 15.00 -15.29
C GLU A 136 -10.22 15.26 -14.38
N ASN A 137 -9.85 14.31 -13.52
CA ASN A 137 -8.61 14.42 -12.74
C ASN A 137 -7.38 14.61 -13.64
N PHE A 138 -7.24 13.79 -14.70
CA PHE A 138 -6.14 13.90 -15.65
C PHE A 138 -6.14 15.26 -16.37
N VAL A 139 -7.30 15.71 -16.85
CA VAL A 139 -7.47 16.99 -17.58
C VAL A 139 -7.12 18.18 -16.68
N GLN A 140 -7.61 18.21 -15.45
CA GLN A 140 -7.30 19.28 -14.48
C GLN A 140 -5.80 19.37 -14.19
N ARG A 141 -5.12 18.23 -14.11
CA ARG A 141 -3.66 18.18 -13.94
C ARG A 141 -2.91 18.59 -15.20
N TRP A 142 -3.36 18.12 -16.36
CA TRP A 142 -2.78 18.49 -17.65
C TRP A 142 -2.82 20.00 -17.87
N HIS A 143 -3.97 20.65 -17.66
CA HIS A 143 -4.07 22.10 -17.78
C HIS A 143 -3.16 22.85 -16.82
N ARG A 144 -2.92 22.30 -15.63
CA ARG A 144 -2.04 22.91 -14.62
C ARG A 144 -0.56 22.74 -14.94
N GLN A 145 -0.14 21.54 -15.36
CA GLN A 145 1.27 21.12 -15.33
C GLN A 145 1.87 20.86 -16.72
N ALA A 146 1.04 20.68 -17.76
CA ALA A 146 1.56 20.44 -19.11
C ALA A 146 2.32 21.66 -19.64
N PRO A 147 3.43 21.46 -20.37
CA PRO A 147 4.10 22.54 -21.09
C PRO A 147 3.14 23.29 -22.01
N ASP A 148 3.30 24.61 -22.14
CA ASP A 148 2.37 25.45 -22.93
C ASP A 148 2.18 24.94 -24.37
N ASN A 149 3.24 24.42 -24.99
CA ASN A 149 3.19 23.89 -26.34
C ASN A 149 2.42 22.56 -26.48
N LEU A 150 1.98 21.96 -25.37
CA LEU A 150 1.21 20.71 -25.31
C LEU A 150 -0.20 20.91 -24.73
N LYS A 151 -0.56 22.11 -24.24
CA LYS A 151 -1.86 22.32 -23.59
C LYS A 151 -3.05 22.01 -24.50
N ASP A 152 -2.90 22.25 -25.81
CA ASP A 152 -3.95 22.02 -26.81
C ASP A 152 -3.97 20.60 -27.41
N THR A 153 -3.25 19.63 -26.82
CA THR A 153 -3.19 18.24 -27.35
C THR A 153 -4.15 17.27 -26.66
N LEU A 154 -5.04 17.75 -25.78
CA LEU A 154 -6.05 16.89 -25.16
C LEU A 154 -7.02 16.34 -26.20
N LEU A 155 -7.31 15.05 -26.10
CA LEU A 155 -8.31 14.40 -26.94
C LEU A 155 -9.72 14.79 -26.47
N ASP A 156 -10.62 14.96 -27.42
CA ASP A 156 -12.03 15.22 -27.14
C ASP A 156 -12.82 13.90 -27.07
N PHE A 157 -13.32 13.59 -25.87
CA PHE A 157 -14.08 12.38 -25.53
C PHE A 157 -15.60 12.60 -25.58
N SER A 158 -16.05 13.52 -26.43
CA SER A 158 -17.44 13.86 -26.68
C SER A 158 -18.20 12.83 -27.54
N ALA A 159 -19.53 12.92 -27.53
CA ALA A 159 -20.40 12.06 -28.33
C ALA A 159 -20.22 12.28 -29.82
N GLU A 160 -19.90 13.51 -30.22
CA GLU A 160 -19.58 13.94 -31.57
C GLU A 160 -18.36 13.18 -32.13
N ASN A 161 -17.44 12.76 -31.27
CA ASN A 161 -16.27 11.94 -31.61
C ASN A 161 -16.49 10.43 -31.37
N GLY A 162 -17.74 9.99 -31.24
CA GLY A 162 -18.11 8.58 -31.17
C GLY A 162 -17.93 7.93 -29.80
N TYR A 163 -17.87 8.71 -28.71
CA TYR A 163 -17.91 8.18 -27.34
C TYR A 163 -19.35 8.11 -26.82
N ILE A 164 -19.63 7.13 -25.96
CA ILE A 164 -20.92 7.00 -25.30
C ILE A 164 -21.11 8.15 -24.30
N PRO A 165 -22.23 8.90 -24.33
CA PRO A 165 -22.51 9.96 -23.35
C PRO A 165 -22.60 9.42 -21.91
N ILE A 166 -22.21 10.23 -20.92
CA ILE A 166 -22.16 9.83 -19.51
C ILE A 166 -23.50 9.32 -18.97
N GLU A 167 -24.60 9.93 -19.40
CA GLU A 167 -25.97 9.55 -19.06
C GLU A 167 -26.36 8.15 -19.55
N HIS A 168 -25.56 7.57 -20.44
CA HIS A 168 -25.74 6.24 -21.01
C HIS A 168 -24.60 5.28 -20.65
N GLU A 169 -23.63 5.70 -19.82
CA GLU A 169 -22.51 4.86 -19.37
C GLU A 169 -22.86 3.91 -18.21
N THR A 170 -24.07 3.98 -17.66
CA THR A 170 -24.52 3.03 -16.64
C THR A 170 -24.69 1.65 -17.26
N GLY A 171 -23.97 0.66 -16.74
CA GLY A 171 -24.10 -0.74 -17.16
C GLY A 171 -25.55 -1.22 -17.14
N SER A 172 -25.87 -2.23 -17.95
CA SER A 172 -27.25 -2.71 -18.12
C SER A 172 -27.91 -3.02 -16.76
N TYR A 173 -28.99 -2.31 -16.44
CA TYR A 173 -29.89 -2.59 -15.30
C TYR A 173 -30.45 -4.03 -15.30
N GLU A 174 -30.22 -4.79 -16.38
CA GLU A 174 -30.69 -6.17 -16.55
C GLU A 174 -30.07 -7.14 -15.54
N ASN A 175 -28.86 -6.86 -15.02
CA ASN A 175 -28.23 -7.68 -13.97
C ASN A 175 -27.79 -6.85 -12.75
N GLN A 176 -28.77 -6.32 -12.00
CA GLN A 176 -28.53 -5.52 -10.77
C GLN A 176 -27.56 -6.18 -9.76
N LYS A 177 -27.42 -7.51 -9.78
CA LYS A 177 -26.50 -8.25 -8.92
C LYS A 177 -25.02 -8.00 -9.23
N GLU A 178 -24.69 -7.54 -10.43
CA GLU A 178 -23.30 -7.26 -10.85
C GLU A 178 -22.98 -5.76 -10.81
N SER A 179 -23.97 -4.92 -10.52
CA SER A 179 -23.80 -3.47 -10.47
C SER A 179 -22.98 -3.00 -9.27
N TRP A 180 -22.26 -1.89 -9.47
CA TRP A 180 -21.44 -1.23 -8.48
C TRP A 180 -21.80 0.25 -8.38
N ASN A 181 -21.81 0.76 -7.16
CA ASN A 181 -21.74 2.19 -6.91
C ASN A 181 -20.30 2.51 -6.56
N VAL A 182 -19.67 3.40 -7.33
CA VAL A 182 -18.26 3.77 -7.21
C VAL A 182 -18.16 5.28 -7.05
N GLN A 183 -17.25 5.73 -6.19
CA GLN A 183 -16.88 7.12 -6.02
C GLN A 183 -15.36 7.27 -6.11
N LEU A 184 -14.91 8.30 -6.81
CA LEU A 184 -13.50 8.68 -6.87
C LEU A 184 -13.15 9.64 -5.72
N PHE A 185 -11.96 9.47 -5.16
CA PHE A 185 -11.39 10.28 -4.10
C PHE A 185 -9.96 10.67 -4.47
N ARG A 186 -9.50 11.82 -3.97
CA ARG A 186 -8.15 12.33 -4.22
C ARG A 186 -7.49 12.93 -2.99
N SER A 187 -6.17 12.99 -3.04
CA SER A 187 -5.36 13.94 -2.28
C SER A 187 -4.68 14.83 -3.30
N ILE A 188 -5.12 16.08 -3.45
CA ILE A 188 -4.59 16.96 -4.49
C ILE A 188 -4.82 18.42 -4.13
N ASP A 189 -3.94 19.31 -4.58
CA ASP A 189 -4.06 20.74 -4.29
C ASP A 189 -4.01 21.61 -5.56
N LYS A 190 -4.17 22.92 -5.34
CA LYS A 190 -4.07 23.94 -6.38
C LYS A 190 -2.71 24.01 -7.08
N PHE A 191 -1.64 23.38 -6.59
CA PHE A 191 -0.35 23.37 -7.30
C PHE A 191 -0.29 22.22 -8.29
N SER A 192 -1.03 21.14 -8.02
CA SER A 192 -1.08 19.93 -8.85
C SER A 192 -2.19 19.94 -9.91
N ALA A 193 -3.34 20.56 -9.63
CA ALA A 193 -4.50 20.59 -10.53
C ALA A 193 -5.17 21.97 -10.62
N THR A 194 -5.98 22.19 -11.66
CA THR A 194 -6.87 23.35 -11.79
C THR A 194 -8.08 23.26 -10.85
N ILE A 195 -7.82 23.28 -9.54
CA ILE A 195 -8.82 23.30 -8.47
C ILE A 195 -8.56 24.46 -7.52
N ASP A 196 -9.58 24.79 -6.72
CA ASP A 196 -9.45 25.71 -5.59
C ASP A 196 -9.15 24.94 -4.30
N GLY A 197 -8.09 25.34 -3.59
CA GLY A 197 -7.77 24.81 -2.27
C GLY A 197 -7.06 23.44 -2.28
N ILE A 198 -7.44 22.60 -1.31
CA ILE A 198 -6.89 21.27 -1.05
C ILE A 198 -8.06 20.29 -1.02
N ASP A 199 -7.97 19.22 -1.80
CA ASP A 199 -8.82 18.04 -1.76
C ASP A 199 -8.10 16.97 -0.93
N ALA A 200 -8.70 16.56 0.18
CA ALA A 200 -8.23 15.47 1.04
C ALA A 200 -9.32 14.39 1.19
N SER A 201 -10.16 14.23 0.16
CA SER A 201 -11.29 13.32 0.16
C SER A 201 -10.91 11.85 0.36
N ILE A 202 -9.67 11.45 0.04
CA ILE A 202 -9.16 10.11 0.40
C ILE A 202 -9.18 9.92 1.92
N GLN A 203 -8.58 10.84 2.69
CA GLN A 203 -8.57 10.72 4.15
C GLN A 203 -10.00 10.70 4.72
N GLU A 204 -10.87 11.58 4.22
CA GLU A 204 -12.27 11.64 4.62
C GLU A 204 -13.00 10.32 4.33
N SER A 205 -12.76 9.72 3.17
CA SER A 205 -13.35 8.44 2.78
C SER A 205 -12.91 7.30 3.70
N TYR A 206 -11.63 7.23 4.07
CA TYR A 206 -11.12 6.26 5.04
C TYR A 206 -11.79 6.46 6.40
N ILE A 207 -11.83 7.69 6.93
CA ILE A 207 -12.45 8.02 8.22
C ILE A 207 -13.93 7.60 8.23
N ASN A 208 -14.68 7.99 7.21
CA ASN A 208 -16.10 7.67 7.09
C ASN A 208 -16.34 6.16 7.02
N SER A 209 -15.54 5.44 6.23
CA SER A 209 -15.63 3.99 6.10
C SER A 209 -15.34 3.27 7.43
N ILE A 210 -14.30 3.70 8.16
CA ILE A 210 -13.97 3.17 9.49
C ILE A 210 -15.11 3.43 10.47
N ARG A 211 -15.66 4.65 10.49
CA ARG A 211 -16.78 5.01 11.38
C ARG A 211 -18.05 4.24 11.08
N CYS A 212 -18.31 3.90 9.81
CA CYS A 212 -19.45 3.07 9.40
C CYS A 212 -19.26 1.57 9.67
N ALA A 213 -18.02 1.10 9.84
CA ALA A 213 -17.72 -0.32 10.04
C ALA A 213 -18.44 -0.92 11.25
N GLN A 214 -19.02 -2.10 11.04
CA GLN A 214 -19.85 -2.81 12.00
C GLN A 214 -19.25 -4.13 12.48
N ARG A 215 -18.48 -4.82 11.64
CA ARG A 215 -18.01 -6.20 11.87
C ARG A 215 -16.49 -6.31 11.86
N PHE A 216 -15.83 -5.89 10.80
CA PHE A 216 -14.37 -5.97 10.68
C PHE A 216 -13.81 -5.00 9.63
N ILE A 217 -12.51 -4.76 9.71
CA ILE A 217 -11.74 -4.01 8.70
C ILE A 217 -10.50 -4.84 8.34
N TYR A 218 -10.19 -4.95 7.05
CA TYR A 218 -8.95 -5.50 6.53
C TYR A 218 -8.21 -4.42 5.74
N VAL A 219 -6.95 -4.16 6.09
CA VAL A 219 -6.10 -3.16 5.46
C VAL A 219 -4.87 -3.85 4.90
N GLU A 220 -4.51 -3.54 3.66
CA GLU A 220 -3.18 -3.78 3.11
C GLU A 220 -2.58 -2.43 2.72
N ASN A 221 -1.45 -2.05 3.33
CA ASN A 221 -0.83 -0.76 3.05
C ASN A 221 0.69 -0.80 3.10
N GLN A 222 1.37 -0.12 2.17
CA GLN A 222 2.83 0.03 2.17
C GLN A 222 3.36 0.76 3.41
N TYR A 223 2.61 1.74 3.93
CA TYR A 223 2.95 2.46 5.15
C TYR A 223 1.79 2.44 6.13
N PHE A 224 2.10 2.43 7.42
CA PHE A 224 1.11 2.54 8.47
C PHE A 224 1.61 3.39 9.63
N LEU A 225 1.53 4.70 9.45
CA LEU A 225 1.96 5.70 10.43
C LEU A 225 1.05 6.93 10.40
N GLY A 226 0.73 7.47 11.58
CA GLY A 226 -0.24 8.55 11.67
C GLY A 226 -0.69 8.85 13.08
N SER A 227 -1.53 9.87 13.18
CA SER A 227 -2.16 10.33 14.43
C SER A 227 -1.13 10.68 15.51
N CYS A 228 -0.06 11.40 15.14
CA CYS A 228 1.10 11.66 16.01
C CYS A 228 0.74 12.33 17.34
N LYS A 229 -0.37 13.08 17.40
CA LYS A 229 -0.92 13.67 18.63
C LYS A 229 -1.16 12.64 19.74
N HIS A 230 -1.36 11.36 19.39
CA HIS A 230 -1.55 10.25 20.33
C HIS A 230 -0.28 9.48 20.67
N TRP A 231 0.85 9.76 20.02
CA TRP A 231 2.12 9.13 20.35
C TRP A 231 2.59 9.53 21.76
N GLU A 232 3.28 8.63 22.44
CA GLU A 232 3.83 8.91 23.78
C GLU A 232 4.85 10.06 23.75
N LYS A 233 5.62 10.15 22.66
CA LYS A 233 6.60 11.20 22.37
C LYS A 233 6.49 11.60 20.89
N HIS A 234 7.00 12.77 20.52
CA HIS A 234 6.96 13.32 19.15
C HIS A 234 5.54 13.65 18.67
N ARG A 235 4.74 14.26 19.55
CA ARG A 235 3.33 14.59 19.24
C ARG A 235 3.14 15.66 18.17
N ASN A 236 4.20 16.40 17.87
CA ASN A 236 4.22 17.50 16.91
C ASN A 236 5.04 17.15 15.65
N ALA A 237 5.23 15.86 15.34
CA ALA A 237 5.97 15.40 14.15
C ALA A 237 5.28 15.75 12.81
N GLY A 238 4.08 16.33 12.86
CA GLY A 238 3.33 16.75 11.67
C GLY A 238 2.70 15.61 10.88
N CYS A 239 2.53 14.44 11.51
CA CYS A 239 1.83 13.27 10.96
C CYS A 239 0.41 13.18 11.56
N GLU A 240 -0.46 14.09 11.14
CA GLU A 240 -1.74 14.39 11.78
C GLU A 240 -2.94 13.57 11.29
N ASN A 241 -2.77 12.78 10.22
CA ASN A 241 -3.85 11.95 9.67
C ASN A 241 -4.50 11.07 10.74
N LEU A 242 -5.82 10.89 10.65
CA LEU A 242 -6.61 10.29 11.73
C LEU A 242 -6.82 8.77 11.59
N ILE A 243 -6.25 8.13 10.57
CA ILE A 243 -6.59 6.74 10.23
C ILE A 243 -6.24 5.76 11.36
N PRO A 244 -5.00 5.77 11.92
CA PRO A 244 -4.66 4.91 13.04
C PRO A 244 -5.54 5.15 14.29
N PHE A 245 -5.84 6.41 14.60
CA PHE A 245 -6.70 6.75 15.73
C PHE A 245 -8.14 6.27 15.54
N GLU A 246 -8.75 6.48 14.37
CA GLU A 246 -10.13 6.07 14.10
C GLU A 246 -10.29 4.54 14.16
N LEU A 247 -9.29 3.78 13.68
CA LEU A 247 -9.27 2.32 13.80
C LEU A 247 -9.25 1.87 15.26
N ALA A 248 -8.31 2.38 16.06
CA ALA A 248 -8.22 2.05 17.48
C ALA A 248 -9.48 2.50 18.25
N ASN A 249 -9.99 3.69 17.96
CA ASN A 249 -11.20 4.23 18.60
C ASN A 249 -12.44 3.39 18.25
N LYS A 250 -12.56 2.94 16.99
CA LYS A 250 -13.62 2.00 16.57
C LYS A 250 -13.56 0.71 17.38
N ILE A 251 -12.39 0.09 17.50
CA ILE A 251 -12.21 -1.12 18.33
C ILE A 251 -12.63 -0.85 19.78
N CYS A 252 -12.10 0.21 20.40
CA CYS A 252 -12.44 0.60 21.77
C CYS A 252 -13.96 0.81 21.96
N SER A 253 -14.65 1.40 20.98
CA SER A 253 -16.10 1.56 21.04
C SER A 253 -16.83 0.21 21.06
N LYS A 254 -16.38 -0.75 20.25
CA LYS A 254 -16.97 -2.10 20.17
C LYS A 254 -16.70 -2.92 21.41
N ILE A 255 -15.51 -2.80 22.00
CA ILE A 255 -15.17 -3.40 23.30
C ILE A 255 -16.10 -2.89 24.40
N ARG A 256 -16.33 -1.57 24.48
CA ARG A 256 -17.27 -0.98 25.46
C ARG A 256 -18.72 -1.43 25.24
N GLU A 257 -19.11 -1.68 24.00
CA GLU A 257 -20.40 -2.29 23.64
C GLU A 257 -20.44 -3.81 23.88
N LYS A 258 -19.35 -4.45 24.32
CA LYS A 258 -19.18 -5.91 24.42
C LYS A 258 -19.53 -6.62 23.11
N LYS A 259 -19.15 -6.02 21.98
CA LYS A 259 -19.32 -6.59 20.64
C LYS A 259 -17.96 -6.93 20.04
N GLN A 260 -17.89 -8.11 19.44
CA GLN A 260 -16.71 -8.51 18.69
C GLN A 260 -16.55 -7.65 17.43
N PHE A 261 -15.33 -7.19 17.20
CA PHE A 261 -14.94 -6.42 16.01
C PHE A 261 -13.45 -6.58 15.76
N ASN A 262 -13.05 -6.94 14.55
CA ASN A 262 -11.65 -7.24 14.26
C ASN A 262 -11.06 -6.28 13.23
N VAL A 263 -9.82 -5.89 13.43
CA VAL A 263 -9.00 -5.12 12.50
C VAL A 263 -7.75 -5.92 12.18
N TYR A 264 -7.54 -6.17 10.90
CA TYR A 264 -6.40 -6.90 10.36
C TYR A 264 -5.60 -5.93 9.48
N ILE A 265 -4.34 -5.69 9.81
CA ILE A 265 -3.46 -4.75 9.10
C ILE A 265 -2.27 -5.52 8.55
N LEU A 266 -2.16 -5.58 7.23
CA LEU A 266 -1.04 -6.15 6.51
C LEU A 266 -0.15 -5.00 5.98
N ILE A 267 1.11 -5.04 6.36
CA ILE A 267 2.12 -4.03 6.01
C ILE A 267 3.40 -4.75 5.56
N PRO A 268 4.31 -4.10 4.82
CA PRO A 268 5.58 -4.74 4.47
C PRO A 268 6.38 -4.98 5.75
N MET A 269 7.27 -5.99 5.72
CA MET A 269 8.14 -6.27 6.88
C MET A 269 8.94 -5.02 7.28
N TYR A 270 9.39 -4.28 6.27
CA TYR A 270 10.03 -2.98 6.35
C TYR A 270 9.73 -2.19 5.06
N PRO A 271 9.81 -0.85 5.08
CA PRO A 271 9.74 -0.02 3.88
C PRO A 271 10.79 -0.42 2.83
N GLU A 272 10.50 -0.27 1.54
CA GLU A 272 11.43 -0.61 0.47
C GLU A 272 12.75 0.14 0.65
N GLY A 273 13.85 -0.59 0.50
CA GLY A 273 15.20 -0.07 0.73
C GLY A 273 16.02 -1.01 1.59
N ILE A 274 17.17 -0.51 2.03
CA ILE A 274 18.05 -1.21 2.96
C ILE A 274 17.48 -1.00 4.38
N PRO A 275 17.17 -2.07 5.15
CA PRO A 275 16.52 -1.93 6.45
C PRO A 275 17.32 -1.17 7.49
N GLU A 276 18.63 -1.10 7.31
CA GLU A 276 19.60 -0.48 8.21
C GLU A 276 19.76 1.02 7.95
N ASP A 277 19.30 1.51 6.80
CA ASP A 277 19.46 2.90 6.42
C ASP A 277 18.60 3.82 7.29
N GLY A 278 19.10 5.04 7.49
CA GLY A 278 18.48 6.02 8.39
C GLY A 278 17.02 6.35 8.03
N ALA A 279 16.69 6.45 6.74
CA ALA A 279 15.31 6.70 6.31
C ALA A 279 14.38 5.54 6.64
N THR A 280 14.79 4.30 6.34
CA THR A 280 14.03 3.09 6.65
C THR A 280 13.81 2.93 8.16
N GLN A 281 14.88 3.13 8.95
CA GLN A 281 14.80 3.08 10.41
C GLN A 281 13.90 4.17 10.99
N GLU A 282 13.88 5.36 10.40
CA GLU A 282 13.00 6.45 10.87
C GLU A 282 11.52 6.19 10.55
N ILE A 283 11.21 5.66 9.36
CA ILE A 283 9.85 5.26 9.03
C ILE A 283 9.35 4.16 9.98
N LEU A 284 10.18 3.14 10.23
CA LEU A 284 9.88 2.08 11.21
C LEU A 284 9.67 2.65 12.63
N PHE A 285 10.40 3.71 12.98
CA PHE A 285 10.23 4.39 14.26
C PHE A 285 8.85 5.06 14.40
N TRP A 286 8.35 5.72 13.35
CA TRP A 286 7.01 6.29 13.34
C TRP A 286 5.91 5.22 13.34
N GLN A 287 6.10 4.14 12.57
CA GLN A 287 5.21 2.98 12.58
C GLN A 287 5.12 2.34 13.97
N TYR A 288 6.26 2.09 14.63
CA TYR A 288 6.30 1.50 15.98
C TYR A 288 5.57 2.36 17.01
N ARG A 289 5.65 3.69 16.90
CA ARG A 289 4.90 4.62 17.77
C ARG A 289 3.40 4.56 17.51
N THR A 290 3.02 4.49 16.24
CA THR A 290 1.64 4.35 15.79
C THR A 290 1.02 3.06 16.34
N GLN A 291 1.68 1.92 16.11
CA GLN A 291 1.31 0.63 16.69
C GLN A 291 1.26 0.69 18.22
N GLY A 292 2.23 1.34 18.84
CA GLY A 292 2.35 1.49 20.29
C GLY A 292 1.13 2.12 20.95
N PHE A 293 0.66 3.27 20.44
CA PHE A 293 -0.49 3.93 21.05
C PHE A 293 -1.80 3.18 20.76
N MET A 294 -1.96 2.62 19.55
CA MET A 294 -3.16 1.85 19.19
C MET A 294 -3.32 0.63 20.09
N ASN A 295 -2.26 -0.17 20.24
CA ASN A 295 -2.26 -1.34 21.13
C ASN A 295 -2.58 -0.94 22.58
N LYS A 296 -1.99 0.15 23.07
CA LYS A 296 -2.24 0.65 24.42
C LYS A 296 -3.69 1.11 24.63
N MET A 297 -4.29 1.76 23.63
CA MET A 297 -5.71 2.16 23.67
C MET A 297 -6.62 0.94 23.75
N VAL A 298 -6.40 -0.06 22.89
CA VAL A 298 -7.21 -1.29 22.85
C VAL A 298 -7.05 -2.07 24.15
N TRP A 299 -5.81 -2.29 24.61
CA TRP A 299 -5.52 -2.94 25.89
C TRP A 299 -6.25 -2.24 27.03
N LYS A 300 -6.17 -0.91 27.13
CA LYS A 300 -6.83 -0.16 28.20
C LYS A 300 -8.36 -0.31 28.15
N ALA A 301 -8.95 -0.31 26.96
CA ALA A 301 -10.39 -0.54 26.81
C ALA A 301 -10.81 -1.94 27.25
N ILE A 302 -9.99 -2.96 26.99
CA ILE A 302 -10.23 -4.33 27.48
C ILE A 302 -10.16 -4.36 29.01
N GLU A 303 -9.09 -3.83 29.60
CA GLU A 303 -8.93 -3.80 31.06
C GLU A 303 -10.08 -3.06 31.75
N ASP A 304 -10.55 -1.94 31.18
CA ASP A 304 -11.65 -1.16 31.74
C ASP A 304 -13.01 -1.87 31.72
N VAL A 305 -13.22 -2.78 30.75
CA VAL A 305 -14.50 -3.48 30.57
C VAL A 305 -14.52 -4.85 31.25
N TYR A 306 -13.39 -5.56 31.23
CA TYR A 306 -13.30 -6.95 31.66
C TYR A 306 -12.53 -7.12 32.99
N GLY A 307 -11.63 -6.22 33.37
CA GLY A 307 -10.87 -6.33 34.62
C GLY A 307 -10.13 -7.66 34.74
N ASP A 308 -10.41 -8.42 35.80
CA ASP A 308 -9.82 -9.73 36.10
C ASP A 308 -10.66 -10.93 35.61
N ASP A 309 -11.59 -10.72 34.67
CA ASP A 309 -12.39 -11.81 34.07
C ASP A 309 -11.48 -12.91 33.49
N GLU A 310 -11.78 -14.17 33.81
CA GLU A 310 -11.02 -15.35 33.32
C GLU A 310 -11.10 -15.48 31.79
N ASP A 311 -12.23 -15.07 31.20
CA ASP A 311 -12.48 -15.10 29.76
C ASP A 311 -12.12 -13.76 29.09
N LYS A 312 -11.35 -12.89 29.78
CA LYS A 312 -10.90 -11.59 29.24
C LYS A 312 -10.20 -11.78 27.89
N PRO A 313 -10.67 -11.09 26.83
CA PRO A 313 -10.02 -11.18 25.52
C PRO A 313 -8.67 -10.46 25.54
N VAL A 314 -7.80 -10.80 24.58
CA VAL A 314 -6.51 -10.12 24.41
C VAL A 314 -6.55 -9.10 23.28
N VAL A 315 -5.57 -8.22 23.17
CA VAL A 315 -5.52 -7.19 22.10
C VAL A 315 -5.62 -7.82 20.71
N THR A 316 -4.95 -8.94 20.47
CA THR A 316 -4.94 -9.66 19.19
C THR A 316 -6.26 -10.38 18.88
N ASP A 317 -7.22 -10.43 19.83
CA ASP A 317 -8.60 -10.79 19.49
C ASP A 317 -9.32 -9.66 18.72
N TYR A 318 -8.78 -8.43 18.70
CA TYR A 318 -9.39 -7.25 18.04
C TYR A 318 -8.48 -6.53 17.05
N LEU A 319 -7.18 -6.41 17.30
CA LEU A 319 -6.23 -5.64 16.49
C LEU A 319 -5.00 -6.49 16.18
N ASN A 320 -4.75 -6.71 14.89
CA ASN A 320 -3.64 -7.56 14.44
C ASN A 320 -2.81 -6.88 13.35
N PHE A 321 -1.49 -7.01 13.45
CA PHE A 321 -0.51 -6.57 12.46
C PHE A 321 0.21 -7.77 11.88
N TYR A 322 0.38 -7.78 10.56
CA TYR A 322 1.02 -8.84 9.80
C TYR A 322 2.00 -8.26 8.77
N CYS A 323 2.89 -9.11 8.28
CA CYS A 323 3.67 -8.89 7.07
C CYS A 323 3.70 -10.15 6.22
N LEU A 324 4.22 -10.05 4.99
CA LEU A 324 4.40 -11.18 4.10
C LEU A 324 5.87 -11.59 3.99
N GLY A 325 6.11 -12.88 3.81
CA GLY A 325 7.43 -13.43 3.56
C GLY A 325 7.38 -14.71 2.75
N GLN A 326 8.50 -15.00 2.10
CA GLN A 326 8.68 -16.21 1.32
C GLN A 326 9.98 -16.90 1.71
N ARG A 327 9.99 -18.22 1.58
CA ARG A 327 11.19 -19.04 1.71
C ARG A 327 11.10 -20.21 0.75
N GLU A 328 12.17 -20.44 -0.01
CA GLU A 328 12.21 -21.49 -1.03
C GLU A 328 13.45 -22.37 -0.84
N THR A 329 13.26 -23.67 -0.82
CA THR A 329 14.34 -24.64 -0.96
C THR A 329 15.11 -24.41 -2.28
N PRO A 330 16.36 -24.92 -2.38
CA PRO A 330 17.09 -24.89 -3.65
C PRO A 330 16.42 -25.73 -4.76
N GLU A 331 15.51 -26.64 -4.41
CA GLU A 331 14.82 -27.46 -5.40
C GLU A 331 13.92 -26.59 -6.30
N GLY A 332 14.05 -26.80 -7.62
CA GLY A 332 13.39 -25.97 -8.64
C GLY A 332 13.93 -24.55 -8.73
N SER A 333 14.90 -24.16 -7.90
CA SER A 333 15.54 -22.86 -7.98
C SER A 333 16.33 -22.74 -9.28
N GLU A 334 15.98 -21.75 -10.07
CA GLU A 334 16.74 -21.38 -11.26
C GLU A 334 17.98 -20.58 -10.93
N ALA A 335 18.07 -20.03 -9.71
CA ALA A 335 19.30 -19.54 -9.12
C ALA A 335 20.26 -20.73 -8.94
N HIS A 336 20.91 -21.11 -10.04
CA HIS A 336 21.95 -22.12 -10.11
C HIS A 336 22.91 -21.73 -11.24
N ILE A 337 24.16 -21.57 -10.84
CA ILE A 337 25.29 -21.04 -11.61
C ILE A 337 25.71 -22.10 -12.63
N SER A 338 25.60 -21.79 -13.92
CA SER A 338 26.10 -22.68 -14.99
C SER A 338 27.61 -22.57 -15.22
N ASP A 339 28.25 -21.46 -14.82
CA ASP A 339 29.70 -21.28 -14.88
C ASP A 339 30.23 -20.40 -13.71
N PRO A 340 30.89 -20.98 -12.70
CA PRO A 340 31.48 -20.26 -11.58
C PRO A 340 32.61 -19.29 -11.96
N ALA A 341 33.25 -19.48 -13.12
CA ALA A 341 34.39 -18.66 -13.56
C ALA A 341 33.96 -17.36 -14.26
N ALA A 342 32.71 -17.29 -14.74
CA ALA A 342 32.14 -16.12 -15.42
C ALA A 342 31.38 -15.17 -14.47
N MET A 343 31.29 -15.51 -13.17
CA MET A 343 30.49 -14.76 -12.20
C MET A 343 31.25 -13.54 -11.64
N PRO A 344 30.54 -12.41 -11.43
CA PRO A 344 31.00 -11.40 -10.49
C PRO A 344 31.23 -12.04 -9.12
N LYS A 345 32.20 -11.53 -8.34
CA LYS A 345 32.36 -11.98 -6.95
C LYS A 345 31.04 -11.73 -6.20
N PRO A 346 30.47 -12.74 -5.50
CA PRO A 346 29.24 -12.56 -4.76
C PRO A 346 29.44 -11.49 -3.68
N THR A 347 28.43 -10.65 -3.52
CA THR A 347 28.33 -9.69 -2.41
C THR A 347 28.09 -10.42 -1.10
N GLU A 348 28.24 -9.73 0.02
CA GLU A 348 27.88 -10.28 1.35
C GLU A 348 26.41 -10.70 1.40
N ASN A 349 25.51 -9.91 0.80
CA ASN A 349 24.08 -10.19 0.74
C ASN A 349 23.77 -11.42 -0.13
N ASP A 350 24.47 -11.62 -1.26
CA ASP A 350 24.32 -12.84 -2.05
C ASP A 350 24.62 -14.10 -1.21
N LEU A 351 25.64 -14.05 -0.35
CA LEU A 351 26.04 -15.17 0.49
C LEU A 351 25.05 -15.42 1.63
N ILE A 352 24.59 -14.36 2.31
CA ILE A 352 23.64 -14.46 3.41
C ILE A 352 22.30 -14.99 2.89
N LEU A 353 21.72 -14.33 1.87
CA LEU A 353 20.39 -14.66 1.35
C LEU A 353 20.38 -15.96 0.53
N GLY A 354 21.50 -16.29 -0.12
CA GLY A 354 21.70 -17.60 -0.74
C GLY A 354 21.68 -18.75 0.28
N LYS A 355 22.15 -18.50 1.51
CA LYS A 355 22.13 -19.47 2.62
C LYS A 355 20.76 -19.55 3.30
N THR A 356 20.17 -18.41 3.65
CA THR A 356 18.90 -18.38 4.42
C THR A 356 17.68 -18.64 3.55
N ARG A 357 17.80 -18.35 2.25
CA ARG A 357 16.84 -18.71 1.20
C ARG A 357 15.45 -18.09 1.40
N ARG A 358 15.40 -16.96 2.10
CA ARG A 358 14.18 -16.25 2.49
C ARG A 358 14.28 -14.77 2.15
N PHE A 359 13.14 -14.12 1.95
CA PHE A 359 13.03 -12.68 1.80
C PHE A 359 11.60 -12.21 2.11
N SER A 360 11.42 -10.93 2.40
CA SER A 360 10.06 -10.37 2.49
C SER A 360 9.39 -10.37 1.12
N ILE A 361 8.08 -10.60 1.11
CA ILE A 361 7.25 -10.19 -0.03
C ILE A 361 6.87 -8.74 0.25
N TYR A 362 7.16 -7.85 -0.69
CA TYR A 362 6.93 -6.42 -0.50
C TYR A 362 5.44 -6.12 -0.68
N VAL A 363 4.79 -5.66 0.39
CA VAL A 363 3.40 -5.21 0.37
C VAL A 363 3.40 -3.76 -0.11
N HIS A 364 3.10 -3.56 -1.39
CA HIS A 364 2.94 -2.24 -2.00
C HIS A 364 1.48 -1.81 -2.08
N SER A 365 0.52 -2.71 -1.82
CA SER A 365 -0.92 -2.43 -1.78
C SER A 365 -1.26 -1.11 -1.07
N LYS A 366 -2.33 -0.44 -1.51
CA LYS A 366 -3.02 0.60 -0.74
C LYS A 366 -4.53 0.38 -0.80
N MET A 367 -5.01 -0.52 0.06
CA MET A 367 -6.37 -1.04 0.02
C MET A 367 -6.97 -1.18 1.43
N MET A 368 -8.28 -0.94 1.53
CA MET A 368 -9.06 -1.24 2.73
C MET A 368 -10.41 -1.87 2.37
N ILE A 369 -10.72 -3.01 2.99
CA ILE A 369 -12.03 -3.68 2.93
C ILE A 369 -12.75 -3.49 4.26
N VAL A 370 -14.03 -3.10 4.16
CA VAL A 370 -14.92 -2.93 5.32
C VAL A 370 -16.11 -3.87 5.18
N ASP A 371 -16.28 -4.74 6.19
CA ASP A 371 -17.44 -5.63 6.36
C ASP A 371 -17.75 -6.56 5.17
N ASP A 372 -16.76 -6.88 4.32
CA ASP A 372 -16.90 -7.63 3.06
C ASP A 372 -17.84 -6.92 2.04
N ALA A 373 -18.19 -5.65 2.28
CA ALA A 373 -19.24 -4.93 1.53
C ALA A 373 -18.74 -3.69 0.79
N TYR A 374 -17.69 -3.05 1.31
CA TYR A 374 -17.10 -1.86 0.75
C TYR A 374 -15.59 -2.04 0.63
N VAL A 375 -15.00 -1.52 -0.45
CA VAL A 375 -13.56 -1.56 -0.70
C VAL A 375 -13.07 -0.19 -1.13
N ILE A 376 -11.88 0.20 -0.66
CA ILE A 376 -11.10 1.32 -1.18
C ILE A 376 -9.84 0.75 -1.83
N VAL A 377 -9.51 1.18 -3.05
CA VAL A 377 -8.27 0.85 -3.78
C VAL A 377 -7.70 2.13 -4.39
N GLY A 378 -6.41 2.37 -4.24
CA GLY A 378 -5.78 3.56 -4.81
C GLY A 378 -4.26 3.56 -4.70
N SER A 379 -3.67 4.75 -4.82
CA SER A 379 -2.24 5.01 -4.64
C SER A 379 -1.88 5.47 -3.21
N ALA A 380 -2.86 5.97 -2.45
CA ALA A 380 -2.59 6.65 -1.18
C ALA A 380 -2.19 5.71 -0.03
N ASN A 381 -0.98 5.92 0.48
CA ASN A 381 -0.47 5.24 1.66
C ASN A 381 -1.11 5.75 2.97
N ILE A 382 -1.07 4.97 4.05
CA ILE A 382 -1.46 5.46 5.39
C ILE A 382 -0.25 6.14 6.04
N ASN A 383 0.01 7.36 5.57
CA ASN A 383 0.98 8.32 6.07
C ASN A 383 0.48 9.75 5.78
N GLU A 384 1.19 10.76 6.28
CA GLU A 384 0.81 12.15 6.03
C GLU A 384 1.05 12.59 4.59
N ARG A 385 2.13 12.08 3.99
CA ARG A 385 2.51 12.31 2.59
C ARG A 385 1.34 12.08 1.63
N SER A 386 0.62 10.97 1.77
CA SER A 386 -0.49 10.63 0.91
C SER A 386 -1.84 11.19 1.39
N LEU A 387 -2.07 11.35 2.70
CA LEU A 387 -3.42 11.65 3.22
C LEU A 387 -3.71 13.13 3.49
N SER A 388 -2.69 13.99 3.48
CA SER A 388 -2.85 15.40 3.84
C SER A 388 -3.48 16.26 2.74
N GLY A 389 -3.45 15.81 1.48
CA GLY A 389 -3.97 16.54 0.32
C GLY A 389 -3.02 17.61 -0.26
N TYR A 390 -2.04 18.08 0.52
CA TYR A 390 -1.10 19.15 0.13
C TYR A 390 0.36 18.70 0.04
N ARG A 391 0.62 17.40 0.14
CA ARG A 391 1.95 16.81 -0.03
C ARG A 391 2.04 16.12 -1.39
N ASP A 392 1.89 14.80 -1.45
CA ASP A 392 1.88 14.08 -2.72
C ASP A 392 0.46 14.00 -3.29
N SER A 393 0.35 14.02 -4.61
CA SER A 393 -0.93 13.86 -5.29
C SER A 393 -1.30 12.39 -5.37
N GLU A 394 -2.51 12.04 -4.96
CA GLU A 394 -3.00 10.67 -4.90
C GLU A 394 -4.41 10.53 -5.48
N ILE A 395 -4.74 9.32 -5.90
CA ILE A 395 -6.06 8.94 -6.39
C ILE A 395 -6.50 7.61 -5.80
N ALA A 396 -7.77 7.50 -5.44
CA ALA A 396 -8.37 6.25 -4.98
C ALA A 396 -9.82 6.16 -5.45
N MET A 397 -10.31 4.93 -5.61
CA MET A 397 -11.73 4.65 -5.73
C MET A 397 -12.24 4.00 -4.46
N GLY A 398 -13.51 4.23 -4.14
CA GLY A 398 -14.25 3.40 -3.20
C GLY A 398 -15.54 2.89 -3.81
N ALA A 399 -15.86 1.63 -3.53
CA ALA A 399 -16.92 0.92 -4.23
C ALA A 399 -17.68 -0.05 -3.32
N TYR A 400 -18.97 -0.21 -3.60
CA TYR A 400 -19.79 -1.30 -3.06
C TYR A 400 -20.80 -1.79 -4.10
N GLN A 401 -21.28 -3.02 -3.88
CA GLN A 401 -22.36 -3.59 -4.68
C GLN A 401 -23.70 -3.44 -3.94
N PRO A 402 -24.66 -2.66 -4.46
CA PRO A 402 -25.94 -2.44 -3.80
C PRO A 402 -26.73 -3.72 -3.52
N ALA A 403 -26.54 -4.76 -4.35
CA ALA A 403 -27.19 -6.06 -4.21
C ALA A 403 -26.64 -6.91 -3.04
N TYR A 404 -25.48 -6.55 -2.46
CA TYR A 404 -24.84 -7.30 -1.38
C TYR A 404 -24.58 -6.41 -0.15
N PRO A 405 -25.61 -5.83 0.49
CA PRO A 405 -25.43 -5.02 1.68
C PRO A 405 -25.03 -5.86 2.90
N VAL A 406 -24.42 -5.22 3.90
CA VAL A 406 -24.26 -5.82 5.23
C VAL A 406 -25.63 -6.03 5.85
N THR A 407 -25.91 -7.23 6.35
CA THR A 407 -27.20 -7.56 6.98
C THR A 407 -27.03 -7.93 8.45
N LYS A 408 -28.13 -7.85 9.23
CA LYS A 408 -28.15 -8.35 10.61
C LYS A 408 -27.87 -9.85 10.72
N LYS A 409 -28.10 -10.63 9.64
CA LYS A 409 -27.98 -12.09 9.62
C LYS A 409 -26.61 -12.59 9.12
N GLY A 410 -25.76 -11.73 8.57
CA GLY A 410 -24.51 -12.14 7.94
C GLY A 410 -23.78 -11.00 7.22
N GLY A 411 -22.49 -11.20 6.94
CA GLY A 411 -21.69 -10.27 6.15
C GLY A 411 -22.11 -10.27 4.68
N ALA A 412 -21.66 -9.28 3.92
CA ALA A 412 -21.85 -9.27 2.48
C ALA A 412 -21.14 -10.47 1.81
N ARG A 413 -21.68 -10.93 0.68
CA ARG A 413 -21.19 -12.11 -0.07
C ARG A 413 -21.06 -11.82 -1.58
N GLY A 414 -20.79 -10.56 -1.91
CA GLY A 414 -20.52 -10.11 -3.28
C GLY A 414 -19.05 -10.34 -3.68
N GLU A 415 -18.61 -9.61 -4.69
CA GLU A 415 -17.25 -9.64 -5.21
C GLU A 415 -16.22 -9.13 -4.19
N VAL A 416 -16.54 -8.15 -3.35
CA VAL A 416 -15.64 -7.69 -2.26
C VAL A 416 -15.31 -8.85 -1.31
N HIS A 417 -16.30 -9.66 -0.95
CA HIS A 417 -16.10 -10.87 -0.14
C HIS A 417 -15.21 -11.89 -0.86
N LYS A 418 -15.49 -12.17 -2.14
CA LYS A 418 -14.70 -13.14 -2.92
C LYS A 418 -13.26 -12.69 -3.09
N PHE A 419 -13.04 -11.40 -3.35
CA PHE A 419 -11.72 -10.80 -3.46
C PHE A 419 -10.93 -10.94 -2.15
N ARG A 420 -11.54 -10.59 -1.01
CA ARG A 420 -10.94 -10.78 0.31
C ARG A 420 -10.62 -12.25 0.60
N MET A 421 -11.52 -13.18 0.26
CA MET A 421 -11.26 -14.62 0.40
C MET A 421 -10.11 -15.08 -0.51
N SER A 422 -9.97 -14.52 -1.72
CA SER A 422 -8.85 -14.81 -2.63
C SER A 422 -7.51 -14.34 -2.06
N LEU A 423 -7.45 -13.10 -1.55
CA LEU A 423 -6.25 -12.58 -0.87
C LEU A 423 -5.89 -13.44 0.34
N TRP A 424 -6.87 -13.83 1.15
CA TRP A 424 -6.60 -14.70 2.29
C TRP A 424 -6.20 -16.11 1.87
N HIS A 425 -6.68 -16.62 0.74
CA HIS A 425 -6.22 -17.91 0.21
C HIS A 425 -4.74 -17.86 -0.17
N GLU A 426 -4.33 -16.80 -0.85
CA GLU A 426 -2.93 -16.50 -1.18
C GLU A 426 -2.08 -16.37 0.09
N HIS A 427 -2.47 -15.51 1.02
CA HIS A 427 -1.67 -15.22 2.21
C HIS A 427 -1.62 -16.39 3.20
N LEU A 428 -2.71 -17.12 3.37
CA LEU A 428 -2.82 -18.23 4.34
C LEU A 428 -2.49 -19.60 3.73
N GLY A 429 -2.42 -19.71 2.39
CA GLY A 429 -2.21 -20.97 1.66
C GLY A 429 -3.38 -21.94 1.76
N LEU A 430 -4.55 -21.51 2.24
CA LEU A 430 -5.71 -22.37 2.45
C LEU A 430 -7.03 -21.59 2.49
N THR A 431 -8.13 -22.33 2.38
CA THR A 431 -9.49 -21.80 2.59
C THR A 431 -10.17 -22.59 3.69
N ASP A 432 -10.76 -21.89 4.66
CA ASP A 432 -11.49 -22.50 5.78
C ASP A 432 -12.85 -21.79 6.01
N LYS A 433 -13.80 -22.46 6.66
CA LYS A 433 -15.09 -21.85 7.03
C LYS A 433 -14.93 -20.78 8.12
N VAL A 434 -13.91 -20.89 8.98
CA VAL A 434 -13.62 -19.93 10.04
C VAL A 434 -13.33 -18.54 9.46
N ILE A 435 -12.56 -18.50 8.36
CA ILE A 435 -12.18 -17.24 7.70
C ILE A 435 -13.30 -16.58 6.89
N VAL A 436 -14.46 -17.23 6.76
CA VAL A 436 -15.67 -16.63 6.17
C VAL A 436 -16.29 -15.58 7.12
N ASN A 437 -15.96 -15.64 8.42
CA ASN A 437 -16.45 -14.73 9.45
C ASN A 437 -15.29 -13.99 10.14
N PRO A 438 -14.64 -13.04 9.43
CA PRO A 438 -13.48 -12.30 9.93
C PRO A 438 -13.78 -11.43 11.16
N ASN A 439 -15.04 -11.24 11.53
CA ASN A 439 -15.38 -10.49 12.75
C ASN A 439 -15.37 -11.34 14.03
N SER A 440 -14.99 -12.62 13.98
CA SER A 440 -15.04 -13.51 15.14
C SER A 440 -13.67 -13.63 15.82
N ALA A 441 -13.63 -13.76 17.15
CA ALA A 441 -12.38 -14.02 17.86
C ALA A 441 -11.74 -15.36 17.40
N GLU A 442 -12.57 -16.36 17.09
CA GLU A 442 -12.12 -17.63 16.50
C GLU A 442 -11.34 -17.40 15.20
N CYS A 443 -11.84 -16.54 14.31
CA CYS A 443 -11.13 -16.19 13.08
C CYS A 443 -9.83 -15.45 13.34
N ALA A 444 -9.80 -14.47 14.25
CA ALA A 444 -8.56 -13.78 14.60
C ALA A 444 -7.50 -14.77 15.12
N ARG A 445 -7.88 -15.64 16.06
CA ARG A 445 -6.99 -16.67 16.62
C ARG A 445 -6.53 -17.68 15.58
N PHE A 446 -7.40 -18.08 14.65
CA PHE A 446 -7.06 -18.99 13.56
C PHE A 446 -6.02 -18.38 12.61
N VAL A 447 -6.24 -17.14 12.17
CA VAL A 447 -5.29 -16.40 11.33
C VAL A 447 -3.96 -16.21 12.06
N ASN A 448 -4.00 -15.82 13.34
CA ASN A 448 -2.81 -15.64 14.17
C ASN A 448 -1.99 -16.92 14.31
N LYS A 449 -2.64 -18.06 14.52
CA LYS A 449 -1.95 -19.35 14.61
C LYS A 449 -1.22 -19.72 13.31
N ILE A 450 -1.80 -19.42 12.15
CA ILE A 450 -1.13 -19.63 10.86
C ILE A 450 0.06 -18.67 10.74
N ALA A 451 -0.14 -17.40 11.08
CA ALA A 451 0.87 -16.36 11.01
C ALA A 451 2.08 -16.62 11.94
N GLU A 452 1.84 -17.15 13.13
CA GLU A 452 2.87 -17.57 14.09
C GLU A 452 3.69 -18.74 13.53
N ARG A 453 3.02 -19.80 13.06
CA ARG A 453 3.68 -20.96 12.43
C ARG A 453 4.52 -20.53 11.21
N ASN A 454 4.01 -19.63 10.40
CA ASN A 454 4.74 -19.14 9.23
C ASN A 454 5.97 -18.32 9.62
N TRP A 455 5.88 -17.50 10.66
CA TRP A 455 7.03 -16.79 11.21
C TRP A 455 8.09 -17.75 11.77
N GLU A 456 7.69 -18.83 12.45
CA GLU A 456 8.60 -19.88 12.90
C GLU A 456 9.30 -20.57 11.72
N HIS A 457 8.55 -20.95 10.68
CA HIS A 457 9.13 -21.55 9.46
C HIS A 457 10.05 -20.59 8.70
N TYR A 458 9.71 -19.31 8.66
CA TYR A 458 10.57 -18.28 8.08
C TYR A 458 11.91 -18.18 8.82
N ASN A 459 11.94 -18.44 10.13
CA ASN A 459 13.11 -18.26 11.00
C ASN A 459 13.87 -19.52 11.42
N GLN A 460 13.32 -20.71 11.21
CA GLN A 460 13.99 -21.96 11.58
C GLN A 460 15.29 -22.19 10.78
N GLU A 461 16.20 -23.00 11.32
CA GLU A 461 17.49 -23.29 10.64
C GLU A 461 17.29 -24.05 9.32
N GLU A 462 16.38 -25.01 9.29
CA GLU A 462 16.09 -25.82 8.10
C GLU A 462 15.27 -25.05 7.06
N THR A 463 15.80 -24.91 5.85
CA THR A 463 15.07 -24.30 4.74
C THR A 463 13.95 -25.23 4.29
N ARG A 464 12.72 -24.71 4.30
CA ARG A 464 11.52 -25.37 3.76
C ARG A 464 10.75 -24.39 2.90
N ASP A 465 10.06 -24.92 1.90
CA ASP A 465 9.16 -24.13 1.08
C ASP A 465 8.00 -23.61 1.92
N MET A 466 7.75 -22.29 1.84
CA MET A 466 6.54 -21.70 2.39
C MET A 466 5.43 -21.71 1.34
N ILE A 467 4.34 -22.39 1.67
CA ILE A 467 3.10 -22.44 0.86
C ILE A 467 2.07 -21.36 1.27
N SER A 468 2.41 -20.59 2.30
CA SER A 468 1.59 -19.52 2.87
C SER A 468 2.52 -18.41 3.34
N HIS A 469 2.12 -17.16 3.12
CA HIS A 469 3.00 -16.00 3.19
C HIS A 469 2.77 -15.12 4.41
N LEU A 470 1.57 -15.16 5.00
CA LEU A 470 1.20 -14.30 6.12
C LEU A 470 2.02 -14.66 7.35
N MET A 471 2.69 -13.67 7.94
CA MET A 471 3.43 -13.79 9.19
C MET A 471 2.96 -12.72 10.16
N HIS A 472 3.09 -13.00 11.46
CA HIS A 472 2.88 -11.96 12.45
C HIS A 472 3.93 -10.86 12.27
N TYR A 473 3.48 -9.60 12.29
CA TYR A 473 4.44 -8.50 12.44
C TYR A 473 5.13 -8.67 13.81
N PRO A 474 6.46 -8.56 13.90
CA PRO A 474 7.23 -9.03 15.07
C PRO A 474 7.18 -8.04 16.24
N ILE A 475 5.97 -7.83 16.73
CA ILE A 475 5.61 -7.07 17.91
C ILE A 475 4.64 -7.89 18.74
N ARG A 476 4.62 -7.64 20.05
CA ARG A 476 3.63 -8.18 20.98
C ARG A 476 3.19 -7.10 21.96
N VAL A 477 2.05 -7.31 22.59
CA VAL A 477 1.54 -6.44 23.64
C VAL A 477 1.84 -7.07 25.00
N ASP A 478 2.50 -6.33 25.88
CA ASP A 478 2.70 -6.73 27.27
C ASP A 478 1.34 -6.73 28.00
N PRO A 479 0.87 -7.88 28.51
CA PRO A 479 -0.44 -7.97 29.14
C PRO A 479 -0.55 -7.14 30.43
N SER A 480 0.56 -6.79 31.08
CA SER A 480 0.56 -6.06 32.35
C SER A 480 0.34 -4.55 32.20
N ASN A 481 0.68 -3.98 31.04
CA ASN A 481 0.74 -2.52 30.86
C ASN A 481 0.33 -2.03 29.46
N GLY A 482 -0.01 -2.94 28.55
CA GLY A 482 -0.43 -2.62 27.18
C GLY A 482 0.68 -2.10 26.27
N LYS A 483 1.95 -2.18 26.70
CA LYS A 483 3.08 -1.67 25.91
C LYS A 483 3.41 -2.62 24.77
N THR A 484 3.60 -2.04 23.59
CA THR A 484 4.16 -2.78 22.45
C THR A 484 5.65 -3.04 22.64
N ILE A 485 6.06 -4.28 22.41
CA ILE A 485 7.43 -4.79 22.53
C ILE A 485 7.79 -5.54 21.25
N SER A 486 8.96 -5.27 20.66
CA SER A 486 9.49 -6.06 19.54
C SER A 486 9.78 -7.50 19.98
N THR A 487 9.40 -8.50 19.18
CA THR A 487 9.67 -9.92 19.48
C THR A 487 11.03 -10.39 18.98
N CYS A 488 11.68 -9.62 18.12
CA CYS A 488 13.07 -9.83 17.70
C CYS A 488 13.88 -8.53 17.81
N GLU A 489 15.19 -8.68 17.98
CA GLU A 489 16.12 -7.55 18.07
C GLU A 489 16.35 -6.92 16.69
N PHE A 490 16.62 -7.76 15.68
CA PHE A 490 16.89 -7.35 14.32
C PHE A 490 15.88 -7.93 13.33
N ILE A 491 15.70 -7.21 12.22
CA ILE A 491 15.05 -7.72 11.02
C ILE A 491 15.90 -8.89 10.49
N PRO A 492 15.30 -10.05 10.20
CA PRO A 492 16.02 -11.23 9.76
C PRO A 492 17.03 -10.92 8.65
N ASP A 493 18.25 -11.42 8.80
CA ASP A 493 19.35 -11.27 7.83
C ASP A 493 19.93 -9.85 7.70
N THR A 494 19.59 -8.93 8.61
CA THR A 494 20.05 -7.53 8.61
C THR A 494 20.47 -7.05 10.01
N LYS A 495 20.95 -5.80 10.09
CA LYS A 495 21.20 -5.06 11.34
C LYS A 495 20.11 -4.03 11.67
N GLY A 496 19.07 -3.92 10.84
CA GLY A 496 17.94 -3.01 11.06
C GLY A 496 17.03 -3.53 12.17
N THR A 497 16.34 -2.63 12.89
CA THR A 497 15.41 -3.03 13.96
C THR A 497 13.97 -2.74 13.58
N PHE A 498 13.01 -3.55 14.06
CA PHE A 498 11.57 -3.29 13.88
C PHE A 498 11.05 -2.11 14.70
N LYS A 499 11.78 -1.74 15.75
CA LYS A 499 11.48 -0.55 16.55
C LYS A 499 11.84 0.74 15.80
N GLY A 500 12.75 0.66 14.83
CA GLY A 500 13.31 1.81 14.16
C GLY A 500 14.18 2.68 15.08
N ALA A 501 14.74 3.73 14.49
CA ALA A 501 15.49 4.76 15.17
C ALA A 501 15.17 6.13 14.56
N PRO A 502 15.05 7.20 15.37
CA PRO A 502 14.88 8.55 14.83
C PRO A 502 16.15 8.96 14.08
N SER A 503 16.00 9.72 13.01
CA SER A 503 17.13 10.34 12.34
C SER A 503 17.45 11.70 12.98
N LEU A 504 18.72 12.06 13.05
CA LEU A 504 19.16 13.41 13.41
C LEU A 504 19.34 14.32 12.19
N MET A 505 19.28 13.74 10.99
CA MET A 505 19.63 14.39 9.72
C MET A 505 18.43 14.58 8.79
N LEU A 506 17.36 13.81 8.99
CA LEU A 506 16.15 13.90 8.18
C LEU A 506 15.12 14.77 8.89
N VAL A 507 14.42 15.59 8.11
CA VAL A 507 13.28 16.35 8.61
C VAL A 507 12.08 15.42 8.67
N ASP A 508 11.35 15.38 9.80
CA ASP A 508 10.17 14.51 10.00
C ASP A 508 9.19 14.55 8.81
N LYS A 509 9.00 15.71 8.17
CA LYS A 509 8.13 15.88 6.99
C LYS A 509 8.49 14.94 5.81
N LEU A 510 9.74 14.49 5.70
CA LEU A 510 10.18 13.59 4.63
C LEU A 510 9.80 12.13 4.88
N THR A 511 9.70 11.74 6.16
CA THR A 511 9.50 10.35 6.60
C THR A 511 8.14 10.11 7.29
N THR A 512 7.28 11.14 7.34
CA THR A 512 5.92 11.11 7.91
C THR A 512 4.80 11.12 6.89
#